data_AF-A0A2S6B2X3-F1
#
_entry.id   AF-A0A2S6B2X3-F1
#
_cell.length_a   1.000
_cell.length_b   1.000
_cell.length_c   1.000
_cell.angle_alpha   90.00
_cell.angle_beta   90.00
_cell.angle_gamma   90.00
#
_symmetry.space_group_name_H-M   'P 1'
#
loop_
_entity.id
_entity.type
_entity.pdbx_description
1 polymer ?
#
loop_
_entity_poly.entity_id
_entity_poly.type
_entity_poly.pdbx_seq_one_letter_code
_entity_poly.pdbx_strand_id
1 'polypeptide(L)'
;MHDQRTGPLLLPPPRRPQWPYRHPGVDAAVSPLFAALLGPAFAALPASVRALHAAQGLQRLAGEVRVERGSGVLSRLIAAATHLPPAGAGPLCVEIDASPGHERWTRFIGGRAMPSRLWRDGDVLCERLGLATFGFALEAVDGAIAWRIVRVRVLGVSLPARWFDGVGARESAEDARYRFDVWASLPLAGLLVHYRGWLDVG
;
A
#
# COMPACT_ATOMS: atom_id res chain seq x y z
N MET A 1 -49.32 -72.00 -9.84
CA MET A 1 -47.84 -71.95 -9.97
C MET A 1 -47.44 -70.50 -9.67
N HIS A 2 -47.13 -70.15 -8.43
CA HIS A 2 -45.76 -70.12 -7.88
C HIS A 2 -44.76 -69.43 -8.84
N ASP A 3 -44.35 -68.20 -8.54
CA ASP A 3 -42.99 -67.95 -8.03
C ASP A 3 -42.88 -66.55 -7.40
N GLN A 4 -42.34 -66.51 -6.18
CA GLN A 4 -41.91 -65.31 -5.47
C GLN A 4 -40.45 -65.06 -5.84
N ARG A 5 -40.08 -63.85 -6.27
CA ARG A 5 -38.66 -63.43 -6.22
C ARG A 5 -38.49 -62.02 -5.66
N THR A 6 -38.11 -62.05 -4.39
CA THR A 6 -37.39 -61.08 -3.58
C THR A 6 -36.49 -60.12 -4.38
N GLY A 7 -36.71 -58.82 -4.24
CA GLY A 7 -35.86 -57.78 -4.81
C GLY A 7 -34.57 -57.55 -4.00
N PRO A 8 -33.47 -57.10 -4.62
CA PRO A 8 -32.30 -56.63 -3.89
C PRO A 8 -32.57 -55.22 -3.32
N LEU A 9 -32.53 -55.11 -1.99
CA LEU A 9 -32.48 -53.83 -1.27
C LEU A 9 -31.13 -53.15 -1.55
N LEU A 10 -31.09 -52.25 -2.53
CA LEU A 10 -29.99 -51.30 -2.72
C LEU A 10 -30.10 -50.21 -1.65
N LEU A 11 -29.21 -50.27 -0.65
CA LEU A 11 -29.03 -49.19 0.32
C LEU A 11 -28.49 -47.94 -0.41
N PRO A 12 -29.07 -46.74 -0.22
CA PRO A 12 -28.50 -45.52 -0.74
C PRO A 12 -27.16 -45.21 -0.04
N PRO A 13 -26.19 -44.57 -0.73
CA PRO A 13 -24.91 -44.22 -0.11
C PRO A 13 -25.10 -43.26 1.07
N PRO A 14 -24.20 -43.28 2.07
CA PRO A 14 -24.30 -42.40 3.23
C PRO A 14 -24.28 -40.93 2.78
N ARG A 15 -25.27 -40.16 3.26
CA ARG A 15 -25.33 -38.72 3.05
C ARG A 15 -24.08 -38.09 3.64
N ARG A 16 -23.33 -37.34 2.81
CA ARG A 16 -22.21 -36.53 3.26
C ARG A 16 -22.69 -35.57 4.37
N PRO A 17 -21.89 -35.33 5.43
CA PRO A 17 -22.26 -34.41 6.48
C PRO A 17 -22.53 -33.03 5.85
N GLN A 18 -23.77 -32.57 5.99
CA GLN A 18 -24.16 -31.21 5.63
C GLN A 18 -23.51 -30.29 6.66
N TRP A 19 -22.44 -29.62 6.25
CA TRP A 19 -21.91 -28.50 7.02
C TRP A 19 -23.03 -27.46 7.14
N PRO A 20 -23.37 -26.98 8.34
CA PRO A 20 -24.37 -25.94 8.46
C PRO A 20 -23.87 -24.74 7.65
N TYR A 21 -24.69 -24.36 6.67
CA TYR A 21 -24.52 -23.14 5.88
C TYR A 21 -24.54 -21.99 6.89
N ARG A 22 -23.34 -21.50 7.24
CA ARG A 22 -23.22 -20.27 7.99
C ARG A 22 -23.81 -19.20 7.08
N HIS A 23 -24.92 -18.60 7.48
CA HIS A 23 -25.40 -17.38 6.85
C HIS A 23 -24.19 -16.44 6.72
N PRO A 24 -23.84 -15.98 5.50
CA PRO A 24 -22.90 -14.89 5.36
C PRO A 24 -23.58 -13.68 5.97
N GLY A 25 -23.31 -13.48 7.26
CA GLY A 25 -23.71 -12.29 7.98
C GLY A 25 -22.93 -11.15 7.36
N VAL A 26 -23.61 -10.41 6.48
CA VAL A 26 -23.15 -9.18 5.82
C VAL A 26 -21.93 -9.45 4.93
N ASP A 27 -22.03 -9.14 3.64
CA ASP A 27 -20.83 -8.93 2.83
C ASP A 27 -19.89 -8.03 3.63
N ALA A 28 -18.79 -8.57 4.14
CA ALA A 28 -17.75 -7.76 4.74
C ALA A 28 -17.25 -6.91 3.58
N ALA A 29 -17.81 -5.70 3.46
CA ALA A 29 -17.54 -4.79 2.36
C ALA A 29 -16.04 -4.72 2.23
N VAL A 30 -15.55 -5.27 1.12
CA VAL A 30 -14.13 -5.49 0.93
C VAL A 30 -13.52 -4.11 0.83
N SER A 31 -12.94 -3.65 1.94
CA SER A 31 -12.56 -2.26 2.10
C SER A 31 -11.21 -2.03 1.43
N PRO A 32 -11.04 -0.94 0.68
CA PRO A 32 -9.73 -0.51 0.19
C PRO A 32 -8.72 -0.42 1.34
N LEU A 33 -7.44 -0.69 1.06
CA LEU A 33 -6.39 -0.85 2.07
C LEU A 33 -6.33 0.35 3.03
N PHE A 34 -6.29 1.55 2.48
CA PHE A 34 -6.21 2.80 3.26
C PHE A 34 -7.50 3.10 4.03
N ALA A 35 -8.67 2.83 3.45
CA ALA A 35 -9.94 2.98 4.15
C ALA A 35 -10.00 2.04 5.36
N ALA A 36 -9.49 0.81 5.22
CA ALA A 36 -9.44 -0.14 6.33
C ALA A 36 -8.49 0.33 7.45
N LEU A 37 -7.35 0.93 7.11
CA LEU A 37 -6.34 1.41 8.08
C LEU A 37 -6.76 2.69 8.80
N LEU A 38 -7.37 3.63 8.09
CA LEU A 38 -7.78 4.93 8.63
C LEU A 38 -9.18 4.91 9.26
N GLY A 39 -9.98 3.87 8.97
CA GLY A 39 -11.32 3.72 9.50
C GLY A 39 -12.23 4.91 9.15
N PRO A 40 -13.08 5.37 10.09
CA PRO A 40 -14.00 6.48 9.84
C PRO A 40 -13.33 7.79 9.39
N ALA A 41 -12.06 8.01 9.79
CA ALA A 41 -11.33 9.22 9.43
C ALA A 41 -11.06 9.33 7.92
N PHE A 42 -11.07 8.20 7.20
CA PHE A 42 -10.95 8.19 5.74
C PHE A 42 -12.02 9.03 5.04
N ALA A 43 -13.27 9.01 5.56
CA ALA A 43 -14.37 9.75 4.95
C ALA A 43 -14.18 11.27 5.00
N ALA A 44 -13.43 11.78 5.99
CA ALA A 44 -13.13 13.19 6.17
C ALA A 44 -11.99 13.72 5.28
N LEU A 45 -11.27 12.85 4.59
CA LEU A 45 -10.17 13.25 3.70
C LEU A 45 -10.68 14.01 2.46
N PRO A 46 -9.86 14.85 1.81
CA PRO A 46 -10.21 15.50 0.55
C PRO A 46 -10.61 14.50 -0.54
N ALA A 47 -11.47 14.95 -1.47
CA ALA A 47 -12.04 14.08 -2.49
C ALA A 47 -10.99 13.38 -3.35
N SER A 48 -9.93 14.06 -3.79
CA SER A 48 -8.86 13.48 -4.60
C SER A 48 -8.04 12.43 -3.83
N VAL A 49 -7.78 12.65 -2.54
CA VAL A 49 -7.11 11.66 -1.67
C VAL A 49 -7.97 10.43 -1.50
N ARG A 50 -9.27 10.60 -1.23
CA ARG A 50 -10.20 9.46 -1.14
C ARG A 50 -10.34 8.73 -2.46
N ALA A 51 -10.44 9.44 -3.58
CA ALA A 51 -10.61 8.85 -4.90
C ALA A 51 -9.43 7.94 -5.27
N LEU A 52 -8.19 8.41 -5.07
CA LEU A 52 -6.98 7.62 -5.31
C LEU A 52 -6.99 6.34 -4.47
N HIS A 53 -7.27 6.47 -3.17
CA HIS A 53 -7.18 5.36 -2.20
C HIS A 53 -8.42 4.46 -2.14
N ALA A 54 -9.52 4.84 -2.81
CA ALA A 54 -10.72 4.02 -2.96
C ALA A 54 -10.74 3.26 -4.29
N ALA A 55 -9.99 3.71 -5.30
CA ALA A 55 -9.91 3.05 -6.59
C ALA A 55 -9.39 1.61 -6.45
N GLN A 56 -9.90 0.71 -7.29
CA GLN A 56 -9.50 -0.70 -7.32
C GLN A 56 -9.06 -1.07 -8.74
N GLY A 57 -8.26 -2.13 -8.85
CA GLY A 57 -7.60 -2.53 -10.09
C GLY A 57 -6.46 -1.60 -10.49
N LEU A 58 -6.01 -1.71 -11.74
CA LEU A 58 -4.90 -0.92 -12.26
C LEU A 58 -5.34 0.50 -12.65
N GLN A 59 -4.77 1.49 -11.97
CA GLN A 59 -4.88 2.91 -12.26
C GLN A 59 -3.54 3.46 -12.76
N ARG A 60 -3.59 4.42 -13.69
CA ARG A 60 -2.43 5.16 -14.17
C ARG A 60 -2.67 6.64 -13.95
N LEU A 61 -1.87 7.25 -13.09
CA LEU A 61 -2.00 8.64 -12.68
C LEU A 61 -0.78 9.42 -13.17
N ALA A 62 -1.02 10.57 -13.76
CA ALA A 62 0.03 11.46 -14.24
C ALA A 62 0.14 12.71 -13.35
N GLY A 63 1.31 13.31 -13.33
CA GLY A 63 1.52 14.59 -12.69
C GLY A 63 2.98 15.04 -12.74
N GLU A 64 3.42 15.77 -11.73
CA GLU A 64 4.78 16.29 -11.65
C GLU A 64 5.42 16.00 -10.31
N VAL A 65 6.75 15.93 -10.31
CA VAL A 65 7.55 15.70 -9.12
C VAL A 65 8.81 16.55 -9.15
N ARG A 66 9.20 17.01 -7.97
CA ARG A 66 10.53 17.54 -7.69
C ARG A 66 11.22 16.61 -6.71
N VAL A 67 12.42 16.18 -7.04
CA VAL A 67 13.25 15.25 -6.26
C VAL A 67 14.54 15.95 -5.86
N GLU A 68 14.81 15.92 -4.57
CA GLU A 68 16.05 16.34 -3.93
C GLU A 68 16.75 15.09 -3.37
N ARG A 69 18.08 15.06 -3.44
CA ARG A 69 18.91 13.92 -3.02
C ARG A 69 20.06 14.39 -2.16
N GLY A 70 20.45 13.59 -1.17
CA GLY A 70 21.72 13.80 -0.50
C GLY A 70 22.90 13.49 -1.41
N SER A 71 23.99 14.22 -1.20
CA SER A 71 25.23 14.16 -1.98
C SER A 71 26.23 13.09 -1.50
N GLY A 72 25.98 12.45 -0.35
CA GLY A 72 26.91 11.48 0.27
C GLY A 72 26.97 10.11 -0.42
N VAL A 73 28.09 9.40 -0.26
CA VAL A 73 28.30 8.03 -0.80
C VAL A 73 27.24 7.05 -0.28
N LEU A 74 26.87 7.16 1.00
CA LEU A 74 25.85 6.31 1.61
C LEU A 74 24.45 6.54 1.01
N SER A 75 24.12 7.79 0.65
CA SER A 75 22.89 8.13 -0.09
C SER A 75 22.86 7.41 -1.45
N ARG A 76 24.01 7.36 -2.16
CA ARG A 76 24.12 6.68 -3.46
C ARG A 76 23.99 5.16 -3.35
N LEU A 77 24.57 4.54 -2.31
CA LEU A 77 24.43 3.10 -2.06
C LEU A 77 22.98 2.73 -1.72
N ILE A 78 22.35 3.49 -0.83
CA ILE A 78 20.95 3.27 -0.46
C ILE A 78 20.05 3.47 -1.68
N ALA A 79 20.30 4.51 -2.47
CA ALA A 79 19.59 4.75 -3.72
C ALA A 79 19.59 3.55 -4.68
N ALA A 80 20.74 2.88 -4.81
CA ALA A 80 20.86 1.69 -5.65
C ALA A 80 20.05 0.52 -5.07
N ALA A 81 20.06 0.32 -3.75
CA ALA A 81 19.35 -0.77 -3.08
C ALA A 81 17.82 -0.61 -3.07
N THR A 82 17.31 0.63 -3.12
CA THR A 82 15.88 0.94 -3.03
C THR A 82 15.28 1.55 -4.30
N HIS A 83 16.05 1.58 -5.41
CA HIS A 83 15.63 2.14 -6.70
C HIS A 83 15.11 3.58 -6.63
N LEU A 84 15.63 4.37 -5.68
CA LEU A 84 15.18 5.74 -5.48
C LEU A 84 15.45 6.60 -6.74
N PRO A 85 14.60 7.58 -7.05
CA PRO A 85 14.68 8.39 -8.27
C PRO A 85 15.92 9.28 -8.33
N PRO A 86 16.37 9.73 -9.52
CA PRO A 86 17.42 10.75 -9.61
C PRO A 86 16.91 12.11 -9.11
N ALA A 87 17.81 13.00 -8.69
CA ALA A 87 17.45 14.39 -8.39
C ALA A 87 17.02 15.13 -9.66
N GLY A 88 16.07 16.06 -9.53
CA GLY A 88 15.54 16.83 -10.66
C GLY A 88 14.06 17.15 -10.51
N ALA A 89 13.51 17.88 -11.47
CA ALA A 89 12.06 18.13 -11.57
C ALA A 89 11.57 17.68 -12.95
N GLY A 90 10.34 17.17 -13.02
CA GLY A 90 9.77 16.72 -14.27
C GLY A 90 8.49 15.91 -14.11
N PRO A 91 8.03 15.27 -15.22
CA PRO A 91 6.83 14.47 -15.20
C PRO A 91 6.98 13.23 -14.33
N LEU A 92 5.88 12.85 -13.69
CA LEU A 92 5.68 11.65 -12.90
C LEU A 92 4.52 10.86 -13.48
N CYS A 93 4.69 9.53 -13.56
CA CYS A 93 3.58 8.59 -13.73
C CYS A 93 3.57 7.63 -12.55
N VAL A 94 2.40 7.35 -11.99
CA VAL A 94 2.20 6.36 -10.93
C VAL A 94 1.20 5.33 -11.42
N GLU A 95 1.63 4.08 -11.43
CA GLU A 95 0.75 2.94 -11.60
C GLU A 95 0.38 2.38 -10.22
N ILE A 96 -0.91 2.24 -9.95
CA ILE A 96 -1.43 1.63 -8.72
C ILE A 96 -2.32 0.47 -9.14
N ASP A 97 -1.88 -0.76 -8.87
CA ASP A 97 -2.71 -1.96 -8.99
C ASP A 97 -3.21 -2.31 -7.58
N ALA A 98 -4.43 -1.84 -7.30
CA ALA A 98 -5.04 -1.96 -5.98
C ALA A 98 -5.96 -3.18 -5.93
N SER A 99 -5.73 -4.02 -4.92
CA SER A 99 -6.65 -5.08 -4.54
C SER A 99 -7.00 -4.94 -3.06
N PRO A 100 -8.06 -5.64 -2.61
CA PRO A 100 -8.39 -5.73 -1.21
C PRO A 100 -7.20 -6.07 -0.30
N GLY A 101 -6.83 -5.17 0.59
CA GLY A 101 -5.76 -5.36 1.58
C GLY A 101 -4.33 -5.43 1.02
N HIS A 102 -4.13 -5.26 -0.29
CA HIS A 102 -2.81 -5.26 -0.91
C HIS A 102 -2.78 -4.34 -2.14
N GLU A 103 -1.74 -3.52 -2.26
CA GLU A 103 -1.56 -2.65 -3.42
C GLU A 103 -0.15 -2.78 -3.99
N ARG A 104 -0.02 -2.60 -5.30
CA ARG A 104 1.28 -2.50 -5.97
C ARG A 104 1.39 -1.13 -6.59
N TRP A 105 2.40 -0.40 -6.16
CA TRP A 105 2.68 0.94 -6.65
C TRP A 105 3.93 0.89 -7.49
N THR A 106 3.91 1.49 -8.68
CA THR A 106 5.12 1.73 -9.47
C THR A 106 5.19 3.20 -9.82
N ARG A 107 6.17 3.89 -9.25
CA ARG A 107 6.40 5.32 -9.50
C ARG A 107 7.48 5.45 -10.57
N PHE A 108 7.14 6.07 -11.70
CA PHE A 108 8.04 6.32 -12.82
C PHE A 108 8.52 7.77 -12.77
N ILE A 109 9.76 7.97 -12.36
CA ILE A 109 10.34 9.30 -12.12
C ILE A 109 11.71 9.38 -12.79
N GLY A 110 11.90 10.37 -13.66
CA GLY A 110 13.19 10.60 -14.31
C GLY A 110 13.74 9.36 -15.03
N GLY A 111 12.86 8.61 -15.71
CA GLY A 111 13.20 7.39 -16.44
C GLY A 111 13.48 6.15 -15.57
N ARG A 112 13.26 6.21 -14.24
CA ARG A 112 13.40 5.08 -13.33
C ARG A 112 12.05 4.61 -12.80
N ALA A 113 11.87 3.30 -12.74
CA ALA A 113 10.76 2.67 -12.04
C ALA A 113 11.14 2.40 -10.59
N MET A 114 10.27 2.82 -9.68
CA MET A 114 10.37 2.58 -8.24
C MET A 114 9.15 1.77 -7.78
N PRO A 115 9.20 0.43 -7.85
CA PRO A 115 8.10 -0.45 -7.47
C PRO A 115 8.07 -0.69 -5.96
N SER A 116 6.89 -0.63 -5.36
CA SER A 116 6.64 -1.05 -3.99
C SER A 116 5.38 -1.91 -3.88
N ARG A 117 5.33 -2.68 -2.80
CA ARG A 117 4.17 -3.52 -2.44
C ARG A 117 3.67 -3.12 -1.06
N LEU A 118 2.38 -2.86 -0.95
CA LEU A 118 1.74 -2.38 0.26
C LEU A 118 0.75 -3.44 0.75
N TRP A 119 0.70 -3.67 2.06
CA TRP A 119 -0.31 -4.54 2.70
C TRP A 119 -0.56 -4.13 4.14
N ARG A 120 -1.68 -4.59 4.69
CA ARG A 120 -2.03 -4.39 6.10
C ARG A 120 -1.48 -5.51 6.98
N ASP A 121 -0.89 -5.16 8.12
CA ASP A 121 -0.49 -6.07 9.21
C ASP A 121 -0.97 -5.48 10.54
N GLY A 122 -2.11 -5.96 11.06
CA GLY A 122 -2.80 -5.29 12.17
C GLY A 122 -3.18 -3.86 11.77
N ASP A 123 -2.83 -2.86 12.56
CA ASP A 123 -3.08 -1.43 12.25
C ASP A 123 -1.89 -0.73 11.57
N VAL A 124 -0.94 -1.52 11.08
CA VAL A 124 0.27 -1.01 10.41
C VAL A 124 0.16 -1.23 8.91
N LEU A 125 0.39 -0.15 8.15
CA LEU A 125 0.64 -0.25 6.72
C LEU A 125 2.08 -0.71 6.50
N CYS A 126 2.25 -1.86 5.86
CA CYS A 126 3.57 -2.34 5.47
C CYS A 126 3.85 -1.98 4.02
N GLU A 127 4.97 -1.33 3.73
CA GLU A 127 5.47 -1.10 2.37
C GLU A 127 6.82 -1.78 2.19
N ARG A 128 6.90 -2.69 1.22
CA ARG A 128 8.17 -3.24 0.75
C ARG A 128 8.67 -2.44 -0.45
N LEU A 129 9.83 -1.83 -0.29
CA LEU A 129 10.56 -1.10 -1.33
C LEU A 129 11.95 -1.71 -1.48
N GLY A 130 12.16 -2.44 -2.58
CA GLY A 130 13.38 -3.22 -2.80
C GLY A 130 13.63 -4.25 -1.68
N LEU A 131 14.78 -4.11 -1.01
CA LEU A 131 15.24 -4.99 0.07
C LEU A 131 14.76 -4.54 1.47
N ALA A 132 14.11 -3.38 1.55
CA ALA A 132 13.59 -2.81 2.78
C ALA A 132 12.07 -3.03 2.88
N THR A 133 11.59 -3.23 4.10
CA THR A 133 10.17 -3.24 4.46
C THR A 133 9.97 -2.27 5.60
N PHE A 134 9.12 -1.28 5.36
CA PHE A 134 8.74 -0.25 6.31
C PHE A 134 7.34 -0.55 6.83
N GLY A 135 7.11 -0.34 8.11
CA GLY A 135 5.80 -0.35 8.74
C GLY A 135 5.46 1.06 9.19
N PHE A 136 4.33 1.56 8.71
CA PHE A 136 3.83 2.89 9.00
C PHE A 136 2.53 2.84 9.80
N ALA A 137 2.46 3.66 10.84
CA ALA A 137 1.18 4.10 11.39
C ALA A 137 0.66 5.23 10.49
N LEU A 138 -0.59 5.12 10.05
CA LEU A 138 -1.27 6.15 9.28
C LEU A 138 -2.18 6.96 10.19
N GLU A 139 -2.17 8.27 10.02
CA GLU A 139 -3.02 9.18 10.76
C GLU A 139 -3.64 10.20 9.80
N ALA A 140 -4.96 10.37 9.86
CA ALA A 140 -5.64 11.44 9.13
C ALA A 140 -5.66 12.70 10.00
N VAL A 141 -4.90 13.72 9.60
CA VAL A 141 -4.74 14.98 10.34
C VAL A 141 -4.73 16.16 9.37
N ASP A 142 -5.55 17.17 9.66
CA ASP A 142 -5.69 18.39 8.86
C ASP A 142 -5.94 18.14 7.36
N GLY A 143 -6.87 17.21 7.06
CA GLY A 143 -7.21 16.87 5.67
C GLY A 143 -6.08 16.17 4.91
N ALA A 144 -5.11 15.57 5.60
CA ALA A 144 -4.02 14.83 5.02
C ALA A 144 -3.82 13.49 5.71
N ILE A 145 -3.18 12.56 5.02
CA ILE A 145 -2.67 11.32 5.61
C ILE A 145 -1.19 11.55 5.96
N ALA A 146 -0.86 11.44 7.24
CA ALA A 146 0.52 11.43 7.73
C ALA A 146 0.98 9.97 7.91
N TRP A 147 2.15 9.66 7.38
CA TRP A 147 2.78 8.34 7.47
C TRP A 147 3.95 8.42 8.45
N ARG A 148 3.87 7.67 9.54
CA ARG A 148 4.92 7.64 10.57
C ARG A 148 5.50 6.25 10.68
N ILE A 149 6.83 6.13 10.56
CA ILE A 149 7.48 4.84 10.73
C ILE A 149 7.36 4.35 12.16
N VAL A 150 6.98 3.08 12.29
CA VAL A 150 6.94 2.34 13.57
C VAL A 150 7.79 1.07 13.53
N ARG A 151 8.10 0.56 12.33
CA ARG A 151 8.88 -0.67 12.14
C ARG A 151 9.72 -0.59 10.88
N VAL A 152 10.94 -1.09 10.91
CA VAL A 152 11.78 -1.25 9.71
C VAL A 152 12.49 -2.59 9.72
N ARG A 153 12.51 -3.24 8.56
CA ARG A 153 13.28 -4.45 8.30
C ARG A 153 14.07 -4.30 7.00
N VAL A 154 15.35 -4.62 7.02
CA VAL A 154 16.20 -4.64 5.83
C VAL A 154 16.84 -6.01 5.74
N LEU A 155 16.72 -6.68 4.59
CA LEU A 155 17.30 -8.02 4.37
C LEU A 155 16.92 -9.05 5.45
N GLY A 156 15.70 -8.95 6.01
CA GLY A 156 15.23 -9.86 7.06
C GLY A 156 15.54 -9.39 8.50
N VAL A 157 16.46 -8.44 8.68
CA VAL A 157 16.89 -7.94 10.00
C VAL A 157 16.03 -6.76 10.43
N SER A 158 15.44 -6.83 11.62
CA SER A 158 14.72 -5.72 12.24
C SER A 158 15.71 -4.66 12.71
N LEU A 159 15.49 -3.40 12.31
CA LEU A 159 16.33 -2.27 12.69
C LEU A 159 15.62 -1.39 13.74
N PRO A 160 16.37 -0.64 14.58
CA PRO A 160 15.78 0.31 15.51
C PRO A 160 15.00 1.40 14.77
N ALA A 161 13.70 1.52 15.04
CA ALA A 161 12.82 2.48 14.36
C ALA A 161 13.31 3.94 14.50
N ARG A 162 13.92 4.30 15.64
CA ARG A 162 14.52 5.62 15.90
C ARG A 162 15.56 6.08 14.88
N TRP A 163 16.18 5.15 14.14
CA TRP A 163 17.11 5.53 13.06
C TRP A 163 16.38 6.08 11.84
N PHE A 164 15.07 5.91 11.77
CA PHE A 164 14.21 6.26 10.67
C PHE A 164 13.15 7.32 11.05
N ASP A 165 13.34 8.03 12.17
CA ASP A 165 12.48 9.15 12.57
C ASP A 165 12.44 10.26 11.50
N GLY A 166 13.51 10.36 10.71
CA GLY A 166 13.62 11.25 9.56
C GLY A 166 13.03 10.68 8.27
N VAL A 167 12.18 9.65 8.34
CA VAL A 167 11.52 9.04 7.19
C VAL A 167 10.00 9.06 7.37
N GLY A 168 9.30 9.56 6.37
CA GLY A 168 7.85 9.67 6.40
C GLY A 168 7.28 10.18 5.08
N ALA A 169 5.96 10.31 5.07
CA ALA A 169 5.22 10.88 3.96
C ALA A 169 4.01 11.66 4.46
N ARG A 170 3.57 12.63 3.66
CA ARG A 170 2.30 13.32 3.81
C ARG A 170 1.57 13.30 2.47
N GLU A 171 0.30 12.93 2.50
CA GLU A 171 -0.57 12.89 1.33
C GLU A 171 -1.76 13.83 1.59
N SER A 172 -1.99 14.79 0.72
CA SER A 172 -3.01 15.82 0.92
C SER A 172 -3.65 16.23 -0.41
N ALA A 173 -4.48 17.27 -0.41
CA ALA A 173 -4.98 17.88 -1.63
C ALA A 173 -4.75 19.39 -1.63
N GLU A 174 -4.54 19.93 -2.81
CA GLU A 174 -4.46 21.37 -3.09
C GLU A 174 -4.97 21.59 -4.51
N ASP A 175 -5.83 22.60 -4.74
CA ASP A 175 -6.43 22.90 -6.04
C ASP A 175 -7.06 21.67 -6.73
N ALA A 176 -7.79 20.86 -5.96
CA ALA A 176 -8.38 19.58 -6.36
C ALA A 176 -7.39 18.48 -6.81
N ARG A 177 -6.10 18.75 -6.84
CA ARG A 177 -5.06 17.78 -7.15
C ARG A 177 -4.64 17.01 -5.92
N TYR A 178 -4.23 15.76 -6.12
CA TYR A 178 -3.58 14.98 -5.08
C TYR A 178 -2.15 15.47 -4.90
N ARG A 179 -1.73 15.72 -3.67
CA ARG A 179 -0.38 16.16 -3.29
C ARG A 179 0.30 15.06 -2.49
N PHE A 180 1.58 14.86 -2.76
CA PHE A 180 2.43 14.02 -1.93
C PHE A 180 3.71 14.77 -1.58
N ASP A 181 4.20 14.51 -0.38
CA ASP A 181 5.50 14.93 0.11
C ASP A 181 6.12 13.75 0.85
N VAL A 182 7.25 13.22 0.36
CA VAL A 182 7.90 12.03 0.88
C VAL A 182 9.37 12.33 1.15
N TRP A 183 9.81 12.09 2.38
CA TRP A 183 11.18 12.34 2.80
C TRP A 183 11.79 11.12 3.47
N ALA A 184 13.09 10.95 3.26
CA ALA A 184 13.88 9.96 3.97
C ALA A 184 15.25 10.52 4.30
N SER A 185 15.61 10.48 5.57
CA SER A 185 16.92 10.84 6.10
C SER A 185 17.30 9.89 7.23
N LEU A 186 18.60 9.62 7.36
CA LEU A 186 19.15 8.77 8.42
C LEU A 186 20.21 9.55 9.22
N PRO A 187 20.36 9.32 10.54
CA PRO A 187 21.24 10.09 11.41
C PRO A 187 22.69 10.24 10.92
N LEU A 188 23.24 9.22 10.26
CA LEU A 188 24.62 9.23 9.74
C LEU A 188 24.72 9.50 8.23
N ALA A 189 23.65 9.22 7.48
CA ALA A 189 23.65 9.39 6.03
C ALA A 189 23.19 10.79 5.59
N GLY A 190 22.54 11.53 6.50
CA GLY A 190 21.81 12.75 6.17
C GLY A 190 20.61 12.45 5.28
N LEU A 191 20.23 13.43 4.45
CA LEU A 191 19.17 13.29 3.46
C LEU A 191 19.48 12.16 2.49
N LEU A 192 18.54 11.23 2.29
CA LEU A 192 18.62 10.21 1.25
C LEU A 192 17.83 10.62 0.02
N VAL A 193 16.60 11.08 0.24
CA VAL A 193 15.70 11.59 -0.78
C VAL A 193 14.64 12.47 -0.11
N HIS A 194 14.22 13.52 -0.81
CA HIS A 194 12.99 14.24 -0.53
C HIS A 194 12.32 14.49 -1.87
N TYR A 195 11.12 13.95 -2.08
CA TYR A 195 10.39 14.21 -3.30
C TYR A 195 8.95 14.61 -3.01
N ARG A 196 8.52 15.66 -3.69
CA ARG A 196 7.21 16.27 -3.52
C ARG A 196 6.62 16.60 -4.88
N GLY A 197 5.30 16.58 -4.97
CA GLY A 197 4.66 16.75 -6.25
C GLY A 197 3.15 16.62 -6.18
N TRP A 198 2.55 16.40 -7.34
CA TRP A 198 1.11 16.26 -7.48
C TRP A 198 0.75 15.22 -8.52
N LEU A 199 -0.49 14.71 -8.42
CA LEU A 199 -1.13 13.83 -9.40
C LEU A 199 -2.51 14.37 -9.74
N ASP A 200 -2.88 14.27 -11.01
CA ASP A 200 -4.27 14.42 -11.43
C ASP A 200 -4.99 13.09 -11.13
N VAL A 201 -5.96 13.18 -10.22
CA VAL A 201 -6.85 12.08 -9.84
C VAL A 201 -8.22 12.49 -10.37
N GLY A 202 -8.61 11.87 -11.49
CA GLY A 202 -9.81 12.22 -12.25
C GLY A 202 -11.11 12.11 -11.48
#